data_AF-A0A7S1A1H7-F1
#
_entry.id   AF-A0A7S1A1H7-F1
#
_cell.length_a   1.000
_cell.length_b   1.000
_cell.length_c   1.000
_cell.angle_alpha   90.00
_cell.angle_beta   90.00
_cell.angle_gamma   90.00
#
_symmetry.space_group_name_H-M   'P 1'
#
loop_
_entity.id
_entity.type
_entity.pdbx_description
1 polymer ?
#
loop_
_entity_poly.entity_id
_entity_poly.type
_entity_poly.pdbx_seq_one_letter_code
_entity_poly.pdbx_strand_id
1 'polypeptide(L)'
;PNFMAPVQVVGAGPHEWVWAAIAAGDVTVVRAAPADFDVNEVHPKYGTVLTAFLQGLLNRDGRFFTDPCRPKRVVELVDELGRRGARPDQVIPEARIDVEGLYQEWRLTGQVTAMQAIIQMRNDLVVFKLQTVDQDQIDGADIDVSILSDLIEKYAALTVQGTRTAQRSMIPDAVLDVWERCLESRHETGDVVLNCVDGIVKSHSLVLVQASPVVSAMLSSEMSEGTKREIVVDESTRVVEMFLSLLYTGCVPSDPDPEGPIKMTVGLRVNVSHAFMSNSAKSTLLHVGLSGEVHSVDAAGDALVKFDGNQTRQWVSRKNYWRLRESSTDEMAQLTTDMVGVLNLAHRWQVLGLAVVLAERLERDITVESVEPLLETAVLHNSRRLRAACLSFAKR
;
A
#
# COMPACT_ATOMS: atom_id res chain seq x y z
N PRO A 1 -32.18 3.80 42.38
CA PRO A 1 -31.38 3.20 41.28
C PRO A 1 -30.84 4.33 40.37
N ASN A 2 -29.72 4.92 40.76
CA ASN A 2 -29.01 5.92 39.96
C ASN A 2 -28.14 5.21 38.93
N PHE A 3 -28.48 5.32 37.65
CA PHE A 3 -27.57 4.99 36.56
C PHE A 3 -26.45 6.03 36.54
N MET A 4 -25.24 5.62 36.90
CA MET A 4 -24.04 6.45 36.75
C MET A 4 -23.80 6.71 35.26
N ALA A 5 -23.72 7.99 34.88
CA ALA A 5 -23.27 8.39 33.56
C ALA A 5 -21.78 8.04 33.38
N PRO A 6 -21.36 7.60 32.17
CA PRO A 6 -19.98 7.21 31.92
C PRO A 6 -19.04 8.41 32.03
N VAL A 7 -17.94 8.23 32.77
CA VAL A 7 -16.84 9.17 32.89
C VAL A 7 -16.19 9.33 31.51
N GLN A 8 -16.22 10.55 30.94
CA GLN A 8 -15.49 10.85 29.71
C GLN A 8 -13.99 10.86 29.99
N VAL A 9 -13.29 9.87 29.44
CA VAL A 9 -11.82 9.84 29.42
C VAL A 9 -11.34 10.85 28.39
N VAL A 10 -10.73 11.94 28.87
CA VAL A 10 -10.20 13.01 28.02
C VAL A 10 -8.98 12.47 27.25
N GLY A 11 -9.09 12.43 25.92
CA GLY A 11 -8.01 11.99 25.03
C GLY A 11 -8.35 10.78 24.15
N ALA A 12 -9.55 10.22 24.29
CA ALA A 12 -9.99 9.11 23.44
C ALA A 12 -10.18 9.56 21.99
N GLY A 13 -9.40 8.96 21.07
CA GLY A 13 -9.61 9.13 19.64
C GLY A 13 -11.01 8.68 19.22
N PRO A 14 -11.50 9.12 18.04
CA PRO A 14 -12.76 8.62 17.51
C PRO A 14 -12.70 7.08 17.45
N HIS A 15 -13.77 6.42 17.89
CA HIS A 15 -13.90 4.96 17.93
C HIS A 15 -12.89 4.20 18.83
N GLU A 16 -12.19 4.83 19.79
CA GLU A 16 -11.28 4.10 20.70
C GLU A 16 -11.97 2.90 21.41
N TRP A 17 -13.26 3.04 21.72
CA TRP A 17 -14.04 1.96 22.33
C TRP A 17 -14.20 0.74 21.42
N VAL A 18 -14.19 0.91 20.10
CA VAL A 18 -14.23 -0.20 19.14
C VAL A 18 -12.92 -0.97 19.17
N TRP A 19 -11.80 -0.23 19.17
CA TRP A 19 -10.45 -0.82 19.29
C TRP A 19 -10.28 -1.58 20.61
N ALA A 20 -10.74 -1.00 21.72
CA ALA A 20 -10.74 -1.67 23.02
C ALA A 20 -11.65 -2.92 23.02
N ALA A 21 -12.79 -2.87 22.33
CA ALA A 21 -13.67 -4.03 22.18
C ALA A 21 -13.05 -5.16 21.35
N ILE A 22 -12.32 -4.83 20.27
CA ILE A 22 -11.55 -5.79 19.47
C ILE A 22 -10.50 -6.47 20.35
N ALA A 23 -9.70 -5.69 21.09
CA ALA A 23 -8.71 -6.21 22.02
C ALA A 23 -9.36 -7.01 23.18
N ALA A 24 -10.56 -6.65 23.61
CA ALA A 24 -11.27 -7.41 24.64
C ALA A 24 -11.99 -8.67 24.12
N GLY A 25 -12.02 -8.90 22.80
CA GLY A 25 -12.76 -10.00 22.19
C GLY A 25 -14.28 -9.83 22.20
N ASP A 26 -14.80 -8.61 22.31
CA ASP A 26 -16.25 -8.35 22.39
C ASP A 26 -16.91 -8.20 21.02
N VAL A 27 -17.25 -9.34 20.40
CA VAL A 27 -17.92 -9.40 19.10
C VAL A 27 -19.22 -8.60 19.05
N THR A 28 -19.96 -8.51 20.16
CA THR A 28 -21.24 -7.79 20.18
C THR A 28 -21.06 -6.29 20.03
N VAL A 29 -20.03 -5.75 20.69
CA VAL A 29 -19.66 -4.34 20.61
C VAL A 29 -19.04 -4.02 19.24
N VAL A 30 -18.21 -4.92 18.69
CA VAL A 30 -17.64 -4.77 17.34
C VAL A 30 -18.73 -4.78 16.26
N ARG A 31 -19.76 -5.62 16.38
CA ARG A 31 -20.92 -5.59 15.47
C ARG A 31 -21.71 -4.28 15.54
N ALA A 32 -21.76 -3.67 16.72
CA ALA A 32 -22.38 -2.36 16.92
C ALA A 32 -21.48 -1.18 16.50
N ALA A 33 -20.26 -1.44 16.02
CA ALA A 33 -19.37 -0.38 15.56
C ALA A 33 -20.03 0.43 14.43
N PRO A 34 -19.96 1.77 14.50
CA PRO A 34 -20.49 2.69 13.50
C PRO A 34 -20.03 2.36 12.08
N ALA A 35 -20.82 2.76 11.08
CA ALA A 35 -20.51 2.48 9.67
C ALA A 35 -19.29 3.27 9.14
N ASP A 36 -18.92 4.36 9.81
CA ASP A 36 -17.75 5.18 9.54
C ASP A 36 -16.47 4.69 10.25
N PHE A 37 -16.56 3.62 11.06
CA PHE A 37 -15.37 2.97 11.62
C PHE A 37 -14.55 2.28 10.52
N ASP A 38 -13.36 2.81 10.25
CA ASP A 38 -12.43 2.20 9.31
C ASP A 38 -11.60 1.09 9.99
N VAL A 39 -11.93 -0.16 9.67
CA VAL A 39 -11.24 -1.34 10.17
C VAL A 39 -9.78 -1.45 9.68
N ASN A 40 -9.39 -0.64 8.69
CA ASN A 40 -8.03 -0.57 8.16
C ASN A 40 -7.27 0.68 8.65
N GLU A 41 -7.83 1.46 9.57
CA GLU A 41 -7.08 2.54 10.22
C GLU A 41 -5.99 1.96 11.15
N VAL A 42 -4.90 2.71 11.37
CA VAL A 42 -3.87 2.34 12.35
C VAL A 42 -4.10 3.15 13.62
N HIS A 43 -4.47 2.48 14.71
CA HIS A 43 -4.66 3.12 16.01
C HIS A 43 -3.32 3.36 16.72
N PRO A 44 -3.07 4.55 17.32
CA PRO A 44 -1.81 4.85 18.00
C PRO A 44 -1.44 3.89 19.13
N LYS A 45 -2.46 3.39 19.87
CA LYS A 45 -2.28 2.48 21.00
C LYS A 45 -2.31 0.99 20.62
N TYR A 46 -3.17 0.62 19.67
CA TYR A 46 -3.49 -0.79 19.40
C TYR A 46 -2.91 -1.28 18.06
N GLY A 47 -2.33 -0.39 17.25
CA GLY A 47 -1.84 -0.69 15.91
C GLY A 47 -2.99 -0.96 14.93
N THR A 48 -2.85 -2.00 14.12
CA THR A 48 -3.90 -2.50 13.23
C THR A 48 -4.94 -3.30 14.01
N VAL A 49 -6.07 -3.62 13.37
CA VAL A 49 -7.11 -4.47 13.99
C VAL A 49 -6.57 -5.85 14.37
N LEU A 50 -5.67 -6.40 13.54
CA LEU A 50 -5.01 -7.66 13.83
C LEU A 50 -4.12 -7.56 15.07
N THR A 51 -3.35 -6.48 15.22
CA THR A 51 -2.51 -6.30 16.41
C THR A 51 -3.33 -6.05 17.66
N ALA A 52 -4.42 -5.29 17.57
CA ALA A 52 -5.36 -5.09 18.67
C ALA A 52 -5.94 -6.43 19.16
N PHE A 53 -6.39 -7.26 18.20
CA PHE A 53 -6.90 -8.60 18.46
C PHE A 53 -5.84 -9.51 19.09
N LEU A 54 -4.63 -9.57 18.51
CA LEU A 54 -3.53 -10.41 19.00
C LEU A 54 -3.05 -9.99 20.39
N GLN A 55 -2.97 -8.68 20.65
CA GLN A 55 -2.64 -8.13 21.97
C GLN A 55 -3.65 -8.61 23.01
N GLY A 56 -4.95 -8.56 22.69
CA GLY A 56 -6.01 -9.07 23.53
C GLY A 56 -5.93 -10.56 23.82
N LEU A 57 -5.74 -11.35 22.76
CA LEU A 57 -5.65 -12.80 22.82
C LEU A 57 -4.45 -13.26 23.66
N LEU A 58 -3.29 -12.63 23.48
CA LEU A 58 -2.04 -13.01 24.14
C LEU A 58 -1.88 -12.47 25.55
N ASN A 59 -2.38 -11.26 25.83
CA ASN A 59 -2.29 -10.67 27.17
C ASN A 59 -3.31 -11.28 28.16
N ARG A 60 -4.14 -12.23 27.71
CA ARG A 60 -5.24 -12.82 28.49
C ARG A 60 -6.20 -11.76 29.06
N ASP A 61 -6.40 -10.68 28.32
CA ASP A 61 -7.28 -9.60 28.73
C ASP A 61 -8.74 -9.83 28.28
N GLY A 62 -9.67 -9.31 29.07
CA GLY A 62 -11.08 -9.21 28.68
C GLY A 62 -11.82 -10.54 28.52
N ARG A 63 -12.65 -10.63 27.48
CA ARG A 63 -13.54 -11.78 27.23
C ARG A 63 -12.81 -12.97 26.62
N PHE A 64 -11.59 -12.80 26.10
CA PHE A 64 -10.81 -13.93 25.63
C PHE A 64 -10.46 -14.89 26.76
N PHE A 65 -10.19 -14.38 27.96
CA PHE A 65 -9.80 -15.23 29.09
C PHE A 65 -10.99 -15.75 29.90
N THR A 66 -12.04 -14.93 30.06
CA THR A 66 -13.17 -15.24 30.94
C THR A 66 -14.23 -16.14 30.30
N ASP A 67 -14.23 -16.30 28.98
CA ASP A 67 -15.27 -17.05 28.28
C ASP A 67 -14.87 -18.52 28.05
N PRO A 68 -15.66 -19.50 28.52
CA PRO A 68 -15.38 -20.93 28.31
C PRO A 68 -15.44 -21.35 26.83
N CYS A 69 -16.08 -20.55 25.96
CA CYS A 69 -16.17 -20.76 24.52
C CYS A 69 -15.15 -19.92 23.72
N ARG A 70 -13.98 -19.64 24.30
CA ARG A 70 -12.92 -18.81 23.69
C ARG A 70 -12.63 -19.10 22.20
N PRO A 71 -12.42 -20.36 21.76
CA PRO A 71 -12.10 -20.64 20.35
C PRO A 71 -13.21 -20.19 19.39
N LYS A 72 -14.47 -20.45 19.77
CA LYS A 72 -15.64 -20.03 18.98
C LYS A 72 -15.73 -18.51 18.87
N ARG A 73 -15.42 -17.79 19.96
CA ARG A 73 -15.46 -16.32 19.97
C ARG A 73 -14.35 -15.70 19.12
N VAL A 74 -13.15 -16.26 19.15
CA VAL A 74 -12.05 -15.86 18.26
C VAL A 74 -12.49 -15.99 16.80
N VAL A 75 -13.04 -17.15 16.43
CA VAL A 75 -13.58 -17.40 15.09
C VAL A 75 -14.65 -16.39 14.70
N GLU A 76 -15.63 -16.13 15.57
CA GLU A 76 -16.71 -15.18 15.30
C GLU A 76 -16.21 -13.74 15.12
N LEU A 77 -15.19 -13.34 15.89
CA LEU A 77 -14.59 -12.03 15.80
C LEU A 77 -13.82 -11.87 14.49
N VAL A 78 -12.97 -12.85 14.14
CA VAL A 78 -12.22 -12.84 12.87
C VAL A 78 -13.17 -12.78 11.68
N ASP A 79 -14.25 -13.57 11.70
CA ASP A 79 -15.24 -13.55 10.61
C ASP A 79 -15.95 -12.19 10.52
N GLU A 80 -16.24 -11.54 11.65
CA GLU A 80 -16.84 -10.19 11.66
C GLU A 80 -15.88 -9.12 11.14
N LEU A 81 -14.61 -9.16 11.57
CA LEU A 81 -13.57 -8.26 11.09
C LEU A 81 -13.34 -8.45 9.58
N GLY A 82 -13.31 -9.69 9.11
CA GLY A 82 -13.25 -10.02 7.68
C GLY A 82 -14.43 -9.47 6.88
N ARG A 83 -15.67 -9.59 7.38
CA ARG A 83 -16.86 -8.98 6.73
C ARG A 83 -16.76 -7.46 6.65
N ARG A 84 -16.13 -6.82 7.63
CA ARG A 84 -15.89 -5.38 7.65
C ARG A 84 -14.72 -4.95 6.76
N GLY A 85 -14.00 -5.89 6.16
CA GLY A 85 -12.89 -5.62 5.25
C GLY A 85 -11.55 -5.47 5.94
N ALA A 86 -11.36 -6.06 7.13
CA ALA A 86 -10.08 -6.09 7.82
C ALA A 86 -9.02 -6.78 6.95
N ARG A 87 -7.88 -6.13 6.79
CA ARG A 87 -6.78 -6.62 5.95
C ARG A 87 -5.68 -7.26 6.81
N PRO A 88 -5.50 -8.59 6.73
CA PRO A 88 -4.37 -9.25 7.42
C PRO A 88 -3.02 -8.89 6.81
N ASP A 89 -3.00 -8.46 5.54
CA ASP A 89 -1.83 -8.02 4.81
C ASP A 89 -1.47 -6.55 5.07
N GLN A 90 -2.19 -5.89 5.98
CA GLN A 90 -1.90 -4.50 6.30
C GLN A 90 -0.53 -4.39 6.99
N VAL A 91 0.41 -3.74 6.31
CA VAL A 91 1.73 -3.42 6.85
C VAL A 91 1.56 -2.61 8.13
N ILE A 92 2.04 -3.16 9.24
CA ILE A 92 2.13 -2.40 10.49
C ILE A 92 3.25 -1.38 10.29
N PRO A 93 3.01 -0.07 10.46
CA PRO A 93 4.11 0.90 10.49
C PRO A 93 5.10 0.48 11.58
N GLU A 94 6.37 0.91 11.53
CA GLU A 94 7.50 0.45 12.39
C GLU A 94 7.32 0.58 13.93
N ALA A 95 6.10 0.66 14.45
CA ALA A 95 5.73 0.31 15.81
C ALA A 95 6.21 -1.11 16.12
N ARG A 96 7.31 -1.18 16.85
CA ARG A 96 7.71 -2.37 17.61
C ARG A 96 6.64 -2.63 18.66
N ILE A 97 5.67 -3.48 18.34
CA ILE A 97 4.72 -3.98 19.32
C ILE A 97 5.41 -5.13 20.03
N ASP A 98 6.12 -4.81 21.11
CA ASP A 98 6.61 -5.82 22.04
C ASP A 98 5.38 -6.37 22.78
N VAL A 99 4.85 -7.49 22.31
CA VAL A 99 3.81 -8.24 23.05
C VAL A 99 4.53 -9.01 24.15
N GLU A 100 4.73 -8.37 25.30
CA GLU A 100 5.21 -9.04 26.52
C GLU A 100 4.06 -9.85 27.14
N GLY A 101 3.70 -10.96 26.49
CA GLY A 101 2.80 -11.96 27.07
C GLY A 101 3.52 -12.79 28.10
N LEU A 102 3.53 -12.36 29.36
CA LEU A 102 3.88 -13.24 30.48
C LEU A 102 2.73 -14.25 30.65
N TYR A 103 2.94 -15.52 30.30
CA TYR A 103 2.10 -16.62 30.82
C TYR A 103 2.26 -16.62 32.35
N GLN A 104 1.41 -15.88 33.07
CA GLN A 104 1.38 -15.89 34.53
C GLN A 104 0.34 -16.89 35.02
N GLU A 105 0.68 -18.17 35.03
CA GLU A 105 0.04 -19.12 35.95
C GLU A 105 1.11 -20.01 36.60
N TRP A 106 1.64 -19.57 37.74
CA TRP A 106 1.10 -20.06 39.02
C TRP A 106 1.76 -19.38 40.23
N ARG A 107 0.92 -19.09 41.22
CA ARG A 107 1.34 -18.90 42.61
C ARG A 107 1.64 -20.30 43.15
N LEU A 108 2.91 -20.63 43.48
CA LEU A 108 3.30 -21.29 44.74
C LEU A 108 4.74 -21.85 44.85
N THR A 109 5.61 -21.89 43.81
CA THR A 109 6.99 -22.45 44.01
C THR A 109 8.18 -21.62 43.52
N GLY A 110 7.98 -20.43 42.95
CA GLY A 110 9.06 -19.44 42.86
C GLY A 110 10.14 -19.68 41.79
N GLN A 111 9.88 -20.48 40.76
CA GLN A 111 10.69 -20.48 39.53
C GLN A 111 9.81 -20.21 38.31
N VAL A 112 10.16 -19.16 37.57
CA VAL A 112 9.44 -18.68 36.39
C VAL A 112 10.21 -19.17 35.16
N THR A 113 9.58 -20.00 34.33
CA THR A 113 10.03 -20.28 32.97
C THR A 113 9.29 -19.33 32.03
N ALA A 114 9.99 -18.31 31.53
CA ALA A 114 9.42 -17.36 30.58
C ALA A 114 9.21 -18.05 29.23
N MET A 115 7.97 -18.22 28.77
CA MET A 115 7.70 -18.48 27.37
C MET A 115 7.77 -17.17 26.60
N GLN A 116 8.57 -17.12 25.54
CA GLN A 116 8.61 -15.98 24.63
C GLN A 116 7.84 -16.34 23.35
N ALA A 117 6.67 -15.73 23.18
CA ALA A 117 5.98 -15.73 21.89
C ALA A 117 6.52 -14.54 21.08
N ILE A 118 7.36 -14.82 20.08
CA ILE A 118 7.86 -13.79 19.17
C ILE A 118 6.91 -13.78 17.97
N ILE A 119 6.02 -12.78 17.93
CA ILE A 119 5.29 -12.43 16.71
C ILE A 119 6.19 -11.51 15.90
N GLN A 120 6.85 -12.06 14.89
CA GLN A 120 7.63 -11.26 13.96
C GLN A 120 6.81 -11.04 12.69
N MET A 121 6.32 -9.82 12.52
CA MET A 121 5.73 -9.41 11.24
C MET A 121 6.85 -8.79 10.39
N ARG A 122 7.22 -9.49 9.31
CA ARG A 122 8.17 -8.98 8.31
C ARG A 122 7.58 -9.19 6.93
N ASN A 123 7.47 -8.13 6.15
CA ASN A 123 7.11 -8.15 4.73
C ASN A 123 5.84 -9.00 4.46
N ASP A 124 4.73 -8.64 5.08
CA ASP A 124 3.41 -9.28 4.90
C ASP A 124 3.31 -10.74 5.38
N LEU A 125 4.35 -11.26 6.05
CA LEU A 125 4.34 -12.59 6.67
C LEU A 125 4.32 -12.46 8.19
N VAL A 126 3.25 -12.98 8.82
CA VAL A 126 3.19 -13.16 10.27
C VAL A 126 3.95 -14.44 10.61
N VAL A 127 5.17 -14.31 11.11
CA VAL A 127 5.94 -15.45 11.63
C VAL A 127 5.70 -15.53 13.14
N PHE A 128 5.01 -16.59 13.54
CA PHE A 128 4.81 -16.92 14.95
C PHE A 128 5.83 -17.95 15.39
N LYS A 129 6.66 -17.61 16.39
CA LYS A 129 7.57 -18.57 17.03
C LYS A 129 7.28 -18.60 18.53
N LEU A 130 6.89 -19.76 19.03
CA LEU A 130 6.91 -20.08 20.45
C LEU A 130 8.25 -20.72 20.79
N GLN A 131 8.99 -20.09 21.70
CA GLN A 131 10.12 -20.73 22.38
C GLN A 131 9.70 -21.06 23.81
N THR A 132 9.58 -22.35 24.10
CA THR A 132 9.47 -22.85 25.48
C THR A 132 10.87 -22.99 26.06
N VAL A 133 11.09 -22.46 27.26
CA VAL A 133 12.39 -22.51 27.95
C VAL A 133 12.58 -23.82 28.72
N ASP A 134 11.50 -24.55 29.02
CA ASP A 134 11.55 -25.94 29.51
C ASP A 134 10.37 -26.74 28.93
N GLN A 135 10.63 -28.00 28.55
CA GLN A 135 9.72 -28.85 27.78
C GLN A 135 8.64 -29.56 28.61
N ASP A 136 8.68 -29.43 29.94
CA ASP A 136 7.83 -30.22 30.83
C ASP A 136 6.71 -29.35 31.44
N GLN A 137 5.47 -29.63 31.02
CA GLN A 137 4.19 -29.19 31.60
C GLN A 137 3.77 -27.72 31.41
N ILE A 138 3.19 -27.40 30.25
CA ILE A 138 2.34 -26.21 30.10
C ILE A 138 0.99 -26.63 29.52
N ASP A 139 0.10 -27.06 30.42
CA ASP A 139 -1.32 -27.27 30.10
C ASP A 139 -1.94 -25.94 29.64
N GLY A 140 -2.35 -25.87 28.37
CA GLY A 140 -3.05 -24.72 27.77
C GLY A 140 -2.36 -24.08 26.57
N ALA A 141 -1.03 -24.25 26.41
CA ALA A 141 -0.30 -23.72 25.25
C ALA A 141 -0.78 -24.34 23.93
N ASP A 142 -1.12 -25.64 23.94
CA ASP A 142 -1.62 -26.35 22.76
C ASP A 142 -2.94 -25.76 22.23
N ILE A 143 -3.80 -25.25 23.12
CA ILE A 143 -5.06 -24.61 22.74
C ILE A 143 -4.79 -23.25 22.09
N ASP A 144 -3.87 -22.46 22.64
CA ASP A 144 -3.47 -21.17 22.05
C ASP A 144 -2.83 -21.36 20.67
N VAL A 145 -1.96 -22.37 20.52
CA VAL A 145 -1.33 -22.72 19.24
C VAL A 145 -2.37 -23.14 18.20
N SER A 146 -3.33 -23.98 18.58
CA SER A 146 -4.41 -24.40 17.68
C SER A 146 -5.25 -23.20 17.24
N ILE A 147 -5.64 -22.32 18.17
CA ILE A 147 -6.42 -21.11 17.84
C ILE A 147 -5.64 -20.21 16.89
N LEU A 148 -4.36 -19.99 17.13
CA LEU A 148 -3.53 -19.15 16.27
C LEU A 148 -3.31 -19.77 14.89
N SER A 149 -3.15 -21.09 14.81
CA SER A 149 -3.04 -21.79 13.53
C SER A 149 -4.32 -21.69 12.70
N ASP A 150 -5.48 -21.96 13.32
CA ASP A 150 -6.80 -21.80 12.68
C ASP A 150 -7.03 -20.36 12.22
N LEU A 151 -6.55 -19.39 13.01
CA LEU A 151 -6.64 -17.97 12.69
C LEU A 151 -5.77 -17.61 11.48
N ILE A 152 -4.53 -18.11 11.42
CA ILE A 152 -3.64 -17.92 10.27
C ILE A 152 -4.27 -18.50 9.00
N GLU A 153 -4.82 -19.72 9.08
CA GLU A 153 -5.50 -20.36 7.94
C GLU A 153 -6.74 -19.57 7.49
N LYS A 154 -7.56 -19.10 8.43
CA LYS A 154 -8.72 -18.25 8.12
C LYS A 154 -8.33 -16.93 7.49
N TYR A 155 -7.30 -16.26 8.01
CA TYR A 155 -6.83 -15.02 7.41
C TYR A 155 -6.25 -15.26 6.02
N ALA A 156 -5.49 -16.34 5.80
CA ALA A 156 -5.06 -16.72 4.46
C ALA A 156 -6.24 -16.94 3.52
N ALA A 157 -7.32 -17.59 3.98
CA ALA A 157 -8.55 -17.77 3.19
C ALA A 157 -9.27 -16.44 2.91
N LEU A 158 -9.34 -15.52 3.88
CA LEU A 158 -9.90 -14.18 3.70
C LEU A 158 -9.09 -13.35 2.70
N THR A 159 -7.76 -13.45 2.72
CA THR A 159 -6.89 -12.80 1.72
C THR A 159 -7.15 -13.34 0.31
N VAL A 160 -7.42 -14.64 0.17
CA VAL A 160 -7.77 -15.26 -1.12
C VAL A 160 -9.18 -14.85 -1.60
N GLN A 161 -10.12 -14.63 -0.67
CA GLN A 161 -11.49 -14.22 -0.98
C GLN A 161 -11.65 -12.71 -1.22
N GLY A 162 -10.77 -11.88 -0.64
CA GLY A 162 -10.66 -10.48 -0.96
C GLY A 162 -10.42 -10.29 -2.45
N THR A 163 -11.03 -9.26 -3.06
CA THR A 163 -10.68 -8.80 -4.41
C THR A 163 -9.18 -8.86 -4.57
N ARG A 164 -8.68 -9.73 -5.47
CA ARG A 164 -7.24 -9.95 -5.72
C ARG A 164 -6.52 -8.61 -5.80
N THR A 165 -6.02 -8.12 -4.68
CA THR A 165 -5.12 -6.98 -4.64
C THR A 165 -3.83 -7.47 -5.26
N ALA A 166 -3.18 -6.64 -6.06
CA ALA A 166 -1.93 -7.02 -6.68
C ALA A 166 -0.91 -7.36 -5.58
N GLN A 167 -0.56 -8.63 -5.44
CA GLN A 167 0.44 -9.05 -4.47
C GLN A 167 1.79 -8.49 -4.91
N ARG A 168 2.41 -7.68 -4.04
CA ARG A 168 3.75 -7.16 -4.30
C ARG A 168 4.75 -8.26 -4.02
N SER A 169 5.57 -8.60 -5.01
CA SER A 169 6.68 -9.53 -4.87
C SER A 169 7.99 -8.76 -4.93
N MET A 170 8.95 -9.11 -4.07
CA MET A 170 10.30 -8.58 -4.20
C MET A 170 11.01 -9.29 -5.34
N ILE A 171 11.54 -8.52 -6.28
CA ILE A 171 12.24 -9.02 -7.46
C ILE A 171 13.70 -8.55 -7.34
N PRO A 172 14.70 -9.45 -7.44
CA PRO A 172 16.10 -9.03 -7.43
C PRO A 172 16.41 -8.09 -8.60
N ASP A 173 17.25 -7.07 -8.36
CA ASP A 173 17.63 -6.07 -9.38
C ASP A 173 18.17 -6.72 -10.67
N ALA A 174 18.99 -7.77 -10.54
CA ALA A 174 19.52 -8.49 -11.70
C ALA A 174 18.45 -9.09 -12.63
N VAL A 175 17.26 -9.39 -12.12
CA VAL A 175 16.11 -9.85 -12.92
C VAL A 175 15.42 -8.67 -13.59
N LEU A 176 15.24 -7.56 -12.87
CA LEU A 176 14.71 -6.31 -13.44
C LEU A 176 15.61 -5.81 -14.58
N ASP A 177 16.93 -5.82 -14.42
CA ASP A 177 17.90 -5.45 -15.45
C ASP A 177 17.73 -6.28 -16.73
N VAL A 178 17.37 -7.57 -16.62
CA VAL A 178 17.11 -8.44 -17.79
C VAL A 178 15.83 -8.00 -18.49
N TRP A 179 14.78 -7.67 -17.74
CA TRP A 179 13.51 -7.22 -18.30
C TRP A 179 13.64 -5.83 -18.94
N GLU A 180 14.40 -4.92 -18.34
CA GLU A 180 14.73 -3.62 -18.90
C GLU A 180 15.49 -3.76 -20.22
N ARG A 181 16.53 -4.61 -20.28
CA ARG A 181 17.23 -4.90 -21.54
C ARG A 181 16.31 -5.49 -22.60
N CYS A 182 15.35 -6.33 -22.21
CA CYS A 182 14.36 -6.88 -23.15
C CYS A 182 13.39 -5.81 -23.64
N LEU A 183 13.00 -4.85 -22.78
CA LEU A 183 12.22 -3.70 -23.18
C LEU A 183 13.01 -2.82 -24.16
N GLU A 184 14.28 -2.50 -23.87
CA GLU A 184 15.15 -1.69 -24.73
C GLU A 184 15.39 -2.33 -26.09
N SER A 185 15.60 -3.66 -26.14
CA SER A 185 15.87 -4.36 -27.40
C SER A 185 14.70 -4.30 -28.41
N ARG A 186 13.49 -3.92 -27.96
CA ARG A 186 12.28 -3.84 -28.80
C ARG A 186 12.45 -2.98 -30.05
N HIS A 187 13.30 -1.96 -30.01
CA HIS A 187 13.55 -1.09 -31.16
C HIS A 187 14.17 -1.86 -32.34
N GLU A 188 15.00 -2.87 -32.03
CA GLU A 188 15.71 -3.71 -33.00
C GLU A 188 14.99 -5.05 -33.23
N THR A 189 14.53 -5.69 -32.16
CA THR A 189 14.00 -7.07 -32.18
C THR A 189 12.47 -7.16 -32.13
N GLY A 190 11.77 -6.03 -32.00
CA GLY A 190 10.31 -6.00 -31.96
C GLY A 190 9.69 -6.48 -33.27
N ASP A 191 8.82 -7.48 -33.18
CA ASP A 191 8.13 -8.15 -34.29
C ASP A 191 6.66 -7.70 -34.44
N VAL A 192 6.18 -6.81 -33.56
CA VAL A 192 4.86 -6.17 -33.64
C VAL A 192 5.02 -4.65 -33.60
N VAL A 193 4.24 -3.97 -34.43
CA VAL A 193 4.21 -2.52 -34.56
C VAL A 193 2.87 -1.99 -34.03
N LEU A 194 2.94 -1.03 -33.12
CA LEU A 194 1.80 -0.31 -32.55
C LEU A 194 1.74 1.08 -33.20
N ASN A 195 0.76 1.29 -34.06
CA ASN A 195 0.51 2.56 -34.74
C ASN A 195 -0.31 3.46 -33.81
N CYS A 196 0.36 4.40 -33.17
CA CYS A 196 -0.21 5.37 -32.23
C CYS A 196 -0.69 6.62 -32.98
N VAL A 197 -1.41 7.51 -32.29
CA VAL A 197 -1.94 8.75 -32.90
C VAL A 197 -0.85 9.73 -33.35
N ASP A 198 0.32 9.69 -32.71
CA ASP A 198 1.43 10.64 -32.88
C ASP A 198 2.74 9.95 -33.31
N GLY A 199 2.73 8.64 -33.54
CA GLY A 199 3.96 7.90 -33.81
C GLY A 199 3.78 6.40 -33.92
N ILE A 200 4.92 5.70 -33.95
CA ILE A 200 4.98 4.25 -34.08
C ILE A 200 5.85 3.69 -32.97
N VAL A 201 5.35 2.67 -32.26
CA VAL A 201 6.08 1.98 -31.19
C VAL A 201 6.23 0.50 -31.55
N LYS A 202 7.43 -0.07 -31.39
CA LYS A 202 7.65 -1.52 -31.59
C LYS A 202 7.55 -2.28 -30.27
N SER A 203 7.13 -3.53 -30.31
CA SER A 203 7.12 -4.44 -29.16
C SER A 203 7.29 -5.90 -29.59
N HIS A 204 7.49 -6.78 -28.61
CA HIS A 204 7.54 -8.23 -28.82
C HIS A 204 6.14 -8.84 -28.70
N SER A 205 5.71 -9.56 -29.73
CA SER A 205 4.44 -10.29 -29.79
C SER A 205 4.30 -11.24 -28.61
N LEU A 206 5.38 -11.94 -28.23
CA LEU A 206 5.40 -12.89 -27.13
C LEU A 206 4.91 -12.23 -25.82
N VAL A 207 5.41 -11.05 -25.48
CA VAL A 207 5.04 -10.36 -24.25
C VAL A 207 3.57 -9.91 -24.30
N LEU A 208 3.15 -9.32 -25.41
CA LEU A 208 1.76 -8.86 -25.58
C LEU A 208 0.74 -10.00 -25.55
N VAL A 209 1.03 -11.12 -26.24
CA VAL A 209 0.16 -12.30 -26.31
C VAL A 209 0.02 -12.96 -24.94
N GLN A 210 1.11 -13.05 -24.16
CA GLN A 210 1.04 -13.62 -22.81
C GLN A 210 0.30 -12.71 -21.83
N ALA A 211 0.37 -11.39 -22.02
CA ALA A 211 -0.28 -10.43 -21.15
C ALA A 211 -1.77 -10.20 -21.46
N SER A 212 -2.16 -10.34 -22.73
CA SER A 212 -3.48 -9.93 -23.22
C SER A 212 -4.14 -11.04 -24.06
N PRO A 213 -5.29 -11.60 -23.63
CA PRO A 213 -6.06 -12.52 -24.46
C PRO A 213 -6.63 -11.83 -25.71
N VAL A 214 -6.91 -10.54 -25.64
CA VAL A 214 -7.40 -9.74 -26.79
C VAL A 214 -6.31 -9.64 -27.85
N VAL A 215 -5.09 -9.25 -27.47
CA VAL A 215 -3.97 -9.17 -28.41
C VAL A 215 -3.55 -10.56 -28.90
N SER A 216 -3.63 -11.58 -28.05
CA SER A 216 -3.45 -12.98 -28.46
C SER A 216 -4.40 -13.37 -29.59
N ALA A 217 -5.70 -13.09 -29.44
CA ALA A 217 -6.68 -13.39 -30.48
C ALA A 217 -6.43 -12.56 -31.75
N MET A 218 -6.13 -11.27 -31.60
CA MET A 218 -5.85 -10.35 -32.71
C MET A 218 -4.67 -10.82 -33.56
N LEU A 219 -3.55 -11.17 -32.92
CA LEU A 219 -2.32 -11.60 -33.60
C LEU A 219 -2.36 -13.04 -34.13
N SER A 220 -3.29 -13.86 -33.63
CA SER A 220 -3.52 -15.23 -34.13
C SER A 220 -4.55 -15.30 -35.25
N SER A 221 -5.24 -14.20 -35.55
CA SER A 221 -6.27 -14.14 -36.58
C SER A 221 -5.70 -13.94 -37.99
N GLU A 222 -6.49 -14.25 -39.02
CA GLU A 222 -6.17 -13.95 -40.43
C GLU A 222 -6.49 -12.49 -40.82
N MET A 223 -6.86 -11.63 -39.86
CA MET A 223 -7.14 -10.22 -40.11
C MET A 223 -5.84 -9.43 -40.40
N SER A 224 -5.99 -8.14 -40.71
CA SER A 224 -4.86 -7.24 -41.00
C SER A 224 -3.80 -7.26 -39.91
N GLU A 225 -4.23 -7.28 -38.66
CA GLU A 225 -3.38 -7.18 -37.48
C GLU A 225 -2.53 -8.43 -37.29
N GLY A 226 -3.10 -9.62 -37.49
CA GLY A 226 -2.36 -10.87 -37.42
C GLY A 226 -1.42 -11.07 -38.62
N THR A 227 -1.85 -10.68 -39.81
CA THR A 227 -1.06 -10.83 -41.05
C THR A 227 0.10 -9.84 -41.13
N LYS A 228 -0.15 -8.57 -40.82
CA LYS A 228 0.87 -7.51 -40.89
C LYS A 228 1.67 -7.34 -39.60
N ARG A 229 1.18 -7.89 -38.48
CA ARG A 229 1.72 -7.63 -37.12
C ARG A 229 1.70 -6.14 -36.79
N GLU A 230 0.67 -5.43 -37.25
CA GLU A 230 0.45 -4.01 -37.03
C GLU A 230 -0.88 -3.81 -36.28
N ILE A 231 -0.86 -3.13 -35.13
CA ILE A 231 -2.04 -2.85 -34.32
C ILE A 231 -2.22 -1.34 -34.26
N VAL A 232 -3.43 -0.84 -34.57
CA VAL A 232 -3.77 0.58 -34.41
C VAL A 232 -4.19 0.84 -32.97
N VAL A 233 -3.66 1.91 -32.39
CA VAL A 233 -3.82 2.28 -30.98
C VAL A 233 -4.22 3.76 -30.92
N ASP A 234 -5.32 4.06 -30.22
CA ASP A 234 -5.89 5.42 -30.14
C ASP A 234 -5.17 6.33 -29.12
N GLU A 235 -4.19 5.78 -28.42
CA GLU A 235 -3.39 6.44 -27.41
C GLU A 235 -2.09 7.03 -28.01
N SER A 236 -1.50 7.99 -27.31
CA SER A 236 -0.20 8.57 -27.68
C SER A 236 0.93 7.58 -27.50
N THR A 237 2.02 7.82 -28.22
CA THR A 237 3.28 7.07 -28.12
C THR A 237 3.76 7.05 -26.67
N ARG A 238 3.63 8.17 -25.95
CA ARG A 238 4.02 8.27 -24.53
C ARG A 238 3.21 7.32 -23.63
N VAL A 239 1.89 7.23 -23.83
CA VAL A 239 1.02 6.31 -23.09
C VAL A 239 1.36 4.86 -23.41
N VAL A 240 1.56 4.54 -24.68
CA VAL A 240 1.92 3.18 -25.12
C VAL A 240 3.28 2.77 -24.58
N GLU A 241 4.27 3.67 -24.57
CA GLU A 241 5.58 3.40 -24.01
C GLU A 241 5.53 3.18 -22.48
N MET A 242 4.73 3.96 -21.76
CA MET A 242 4.49 3.74 -20.33
C MET A 242 3.79 2.40 -20.07
N PHE A 243 2.80 2.05 -20.89
CA PHE A 243 2.12 0.76 -20.83
C PHE A 243 3.11 -0.40 -21.05
N LEU A 244 3.97 -0.31 -22.06
CA LEU A 244 4.98 -1.33 -22.32
C LEU A 244 6.01 -1.41 -21.18
N SER A 245 6.47 -0.28 -20.64
CA SER A 245 7.36 -0.29 -19.46
C SER A 245 6.72 -1.08 -18.32
N LEU A 246 5.49 -0.74 -17.95
CA LEU A 246 4.76 -1.43 -16.90
C LEU A 246 4.53 -2.90 -17.20
N LEU A 247 4.29 -3.25 -18.46
CA LEU A 247 4.05 -4.63 -18.87
C LEU A 247 5.32 -5.49 -18.79
N TYR A 248 6.47 -4.94 -19.16
CA TYR A 248 7.75 -5.67 -19.16
C TYR A 248 8.36 -5.73 -17.76
N THR A 249 8.37 -4.61 -17.03
CA THR A 249 9.13 -4.48 -15.78
C THR A 249 8.26 -4.42 -14.53
N GLY A 250 6.96 -4.14 -14.68
CA GLY A 250 6.09 -3.80 -13.55
C GLY A 250 6.34 -2.40 -12.97
N CYS A 251 7.20 -1.60 -13.60
CA CYS A 251 7.61 -0.28 -13.13
C CYS A 251 7.08 0.83 -14.04
N VAL A 252 6.65 1.93 -13.41
CA VAL A 252 6.43 3.20 -14.12
C VAL A 252 7.82 3.73 -14.48
N PRO A 253 8.08 4.08 -15.75
CA PRO A 253 9.36 4.64 -16.14
C PRO A 253 9.60 5.90 -15.30
N SER A 254 10.78 5.98 -14.70
CA SER A 254 11.18 7.20 -13.99
C SER A 254 11.38 8.29 -15.03
N ASP A 255 10.95 9.51 -14.73
CA ASP A 255 11.31 10.64 -15.58
C ASP A 255 12.83 10.69 -15.71
N PRO A 256 13.36 10.91 -16.94
CA PRO A 256 14.78 11.01 -17.15
C PRO A 256 15.36 12.01 -16.14
N ASP A 257 16.51 11.67 -15.55
CA ASP A 257 17.19 12.59 -14.65
C ASP A 257 17.33 13.93 -15.38
N PRO A 258 16.82 15.04 -14.81
CA PRO A 258 16.97 16.34 -15.45
C PRO A 258 18.46 16.59 -15.66
N GLU A 259 18.86 16.84 -16.90
CA GLU A 259 20.25 17.14 -17.24
C GLU A 259 20.65 18.50 -16.66
N GLY A 260 21.06 18.50 -15.39
CA GLY A 260 21.72 19.63 -14.76
C GLY A 260 21.26 19.94 -13.33
N PRO A 261 22.04 20.78 -12.62
CA PRO A 261 21.69 21.24 -11.29
C PRO A 261 20.46 22.15 -11.35
N ILE A 262 19.44 21.81 -10.55
CA ILE A 262 18.23 22.62 -10.43
C ILE A 262 18.59 24.02 -9.94
N LYS A 263 18.11 25.02 -10.67
CA LYS A 263 18.27 26.41 -10.28
C LYS A 263 17.15 26.76 -9.29
N MET A 264 17.46 26.72 -8.00
CA MET A 264 16.50 27.09 -6.96
C MET A 264 16.11 28.56 -7.07
N THR A 265 14.82 28.81 -7.32
CA THR A 265 14.21 30.13 -7.31
C THR A 265 13.08 30.16 -6.28
N VAL A 266 12.81 31.33 -5.70
CA VAL A 266 11.70 31.48 -4.76
C VAL A 266 10.38 31.24 -5.48
N GLY A 267 9.49 30.44 -4.88
CA GLY A 267 8.24 29.96 -5.47
C GLY A 267 8.40 28.68 -6.29
N LEU A 268 9.63 28.20 -6.53
CA LEU A 268 9.86 26.92 -7.20
C LEU A 268 9.31 25.78 -6.33
N ARG A 269 8.52 24.90 -6.94
CA ARG A 269 8.08 23.68 -6.29
C ARG A 269 9.10 22.58 -6.55
N VAL A 270 9.47 21.83 -5.51
CA VAL A 270 10.49 20.79 -5.58
C VAL A 270 9.97 19.49 -4.96
N ASN A 271 10.41 18.37 -5.51
CA ASN A 271 10.19 17.03 -4.96
C ASN A 271 11.51 16.43 -4.50
N VAL A 272 11.50 15.70 -3.39
CA VAL A 272 12.66 14.93 -2.93
C VAL A 272 12.82 13.67 -3.78
N SER A 273 13.91 13.57 -4.54
CA SER A 273 14.23 12.38 -5.33
C SER A 273 14.97 11.31 -4.51
N HIS A 274 15.78 11.72 -3.53
CA HIS A 274 16.56 10.82 -2.68
C HIS A 274 16.41 11.23 -1.22
N ALA A 275 16.08 10.29 -0.33
CA ALA A 275 15.88 10.60 1.08
C ALA A 275 17.13 11.22 1.74
N PHE A 276 16.95 12.24 2.58
CA PHE A 276 18.06 12.90 3.27
C PHE A 276 17.61 13.70 4.50
N MET A 277 18.55 13.98 5.40
CA MET A 277 18.31 14.85 6.56
C MET A 277 18.42 16.32 6.16
N SER A 278 17.47 17.15 6.55
CA SER A 278 17.53 18.59 6.33
C SER A 278 18.68 19.25 7.10
N ASN A 279 19.13 20.42 6.64
CA ASN A 279 20.22 21.18 7.23
C ASN A 279 19.76 22.18 8.32
N SER A 280 18.51 22.10 8.77
CA SER A 280 17.96 22.94 9.83
C SER A 280 18.52 22.56 11.21
N ALA A 281 18.47 23.51 12.16
CA ALA A 281 18.81 23.24 13.57
C ALA A 281 17.97 22.09 14.17
N LYS A 282 16.68 22.02 13.81
CA LYS A 282 15.82 20.86 14.05
C LYS A 282 15.73 20.03 12.77
N SER A 283 16.79 19.30 12.48
CA SER A 283 16.89 18.45 11.28
C SER A 283 15.72 17.45 11.24
N THR A 284 15.16 17.26 10.04
CA THR A 284 14.04 16.35 9.78
C THR A 284 14.41 15.46 8.59
N LEU A 285 14.06 14.18 8.67
CA LEU A 285 14.23 13.26 7.54
C LEU A 285 13.21 13.61 6.45
N LEU A 286 13.71 13.93 5.27
CA LEU A 286 12.91 14.21 4.09
C LEU A 286 12.86 12.92 3.25
N HIS A 287 11.68 12.34 3.12
CA HIS A 287 11.46 11.09 2.38
C HIS A 287 11.32 11.34 0.87
N VAL A 288 11.68 10.35 0.06
CA VAL A 288 11.46 10.39 -1.40
C VAL A 288 9.98 10.63 -1.71
N GLY A 289 9.70 11.50 -2.67
CA GLY A 289 8.36 11.92 -3.08
C GLY A 289 7.78 13.07 -2.25
N LEU A 290 8.45 13.54 -1.20
CA LEU A 290 7.99 14.69 -0.43
C LEU A 290 8.12 15.98 -1.26
N SER A 291 6.99 16.65 -1.48
CA SER A 291 6.92 17.92 -2.21
C SER A 291 7.10 19.12 -1.28
N GLY A 292 7.56 20.24 -1.82
CA GLY A 292 7.65 21.50 -1.08
C GLY A 292 7.85 22.72 -1.97
N GLU A 293 7.64 23.90 -1.40
CA GLU A 293 7.84 25.18 -2.08
C GLU A 293 9.07 25.91 -1.53
N VAL A 294 9.96 26.37 -2.40
CA VAL A 294 11.12 27.16 -2.04
C VAL A 294 10.66 28.55 -1.58
N HIS A 295 10.80 28.84 -0.30
CA HIS A 295 10.32 30.09 0.30
C HIS A 295 11.37 31.21 0.24
N SER A 296 12.64 30.88 0.41
CA SER A 296 13.74 31.84 0.30
C SER A 296 15.03 31.12 -0.08
N VAL A 297 15.91 31.80 -0.81
CA VAL A 297 17.27 31.34 -1.09
C VAL A 297 18.22 32.36 -0.49
N ASP A 298 19.19 31.90 0.30
CA ASP A 298 20.14 32.79 0.96
C ASP A 298 21.34 33.16 0.06
N ALA A 299 22.27 33.96 0.59
CA ALA A 299 23.46 34.40 -0.14
C ALA A 299 24.47 33.27 -0.41
N ALA A 300 24.46 32.19 0.37
CA ALA A 300 25.27 31.00 0.12
C ALA A 300 24.66 30.11 -0.98
N GLY A 301 23.40 30.39 -1.34
CA GLY A 301 22.63 29.63 -2.31
C GLY A 301 21.95 28.43 -1.69
N ASP A 302 21.76 28.38 -0.37
CA ASP A 302 20.95 27.39 0.34
C ASP A 302 19.47 27.80 0.30
N ALA A 303 18.56 26.83 0.23
CA ALA A 303 17.14 27.06 0.07
C ALA A 303 16.38 26.71 1.34
N LEU A 304 15.48 27.61 1.77
CA LEU A 304 14.50 27.35 2.81
C LEU A 304 13.21 26.86 2.14
N VAL A 305 12.93 25.56 2.26
CA VAL A 305 11.79 24.91 1.61
C VAL A 305 10.68 24.63 2.63
N LYS A 306 9.43 24.97 2.29
CA LYS A 306 8.25 24.54 3.04
C LYS A 306 7.75 23.24 2.42
N PHE A 307 8.14 22.10 2.99
CA PHE A 307 7.64 20.80 2.56
C PHE A 307 6.20 20.56 3.01
N ASP A 308 5.41 19.93 2.15
CA ASP A 308 4.01 19.59 2.41
C ASP A 308 3.93 18.60 3.57
N GLY A 309 2.97 18.80 4.48
CA GLY A 309 2.83 18.01 5.71
C GLY A 309 3.82 18.35 6.83
N ASN A 310 4.92 19.06 6.56
CA ASN A 310 5.85 19.49 7.60
C ASN A 310 5.39 20.81 8.23
N GLN A 311 5.31 20.85 9.57
CA GLN A 311 4.90 22.05 10.31
C GLN A 311 5.91 23.21 10.21
N THR A 312 7.18 22.88 9.97
CA THR A 312 8.28 23.85 9.96
C THR A 312 9.04 23.80 8.64
N ARG A 313 9.47 24.97 8.17
CA ARG A 313 10.30 25.09 6.98
C ARG A 313 11.68 24.49 7.24
N GLN A 314 12.27 23.91 6.21
CA GLN A 314 13.52 23.18 6.31
C GLN A 314 14.57 23.80 5.39
N TRP A 315 15.75 24.09 5.93
CA TRP A 315 16.91 24.48 5.13
C TRP A 315 17.48 23.27 4.41
N VAL A 316 17.74 23.44 3.11
CA VAL A 316 18.38 22.47 2.24
C VAL A 316 19.61 23.14 1.65
N SER A 317 20.78 22.61 1.98
CA SER A 317 22.03 23.13 1.46
C SER A 317 22.16 22.89 -0.06
N ARG A 318 22.86 23.78 -0.75
CA ARG A 318 23.13 23.66 -2.21
C ARG A 318 23.72 22.31 -2.60
N LYS A 319 24.53 21.70 -1.71
CA LYS A 319 25.14 20.38 -1.91
C LYS A 319 24.13 19.25 -2.00
N ASN A 320 22.89 19.47 -1.55
CA ASN A 320 21.80 18.49 -1.58
C ASN A 320 20.82 18.72 -2.74
N TYR A 321 21.03 19.71 -3.61
CA TYR A 321 20.07 20.00 -4.69
C TYR A 321 19.94 18.88 -5.71
N TRP A 322 20.96 18.04 -5.88
CA TRP A 322 20.87 16.83 -6.71
C TRP A 322 19.89 15.78 -6.14
N ARG A 323 19.52 15.89 -4.85
CA ARG A 323 18.48 15.06 -4.21
C ARG A 323 17.08 15.64 -4.33
N LEU A 324 16.95 16.79 -4.99
CA LEU A 324 15.68 17.41 -5.31
C LEU A 324 15.44 17.30 -6.82
N ARG A 325 14.19 17.43 -7.23
CA ARG A 325 13.74 17.62 -8.62
C ARG A 325 12.77 18.79 -8.66
N GLU A 326 12.77 19.55 -9.75
CA GLU A 326 11.70 20.52 -10.00
C GLU A 326 10.38 19.73 -10.10
N SER A 327 9.40 20.11 -9.29
CA SER A 327 8.08 19.51 -9.31
C SER A 327 7.22 20.39 -10.20
N SER A 328 7.30 20.24 -11.52
CA SER A 328 6.31 20.94 -12.34
C SER A 328 4.95 20.30 -12.08
N THR A 329 3.96 21.11 -11.75
CA THR A 329 2.56 20.66 -11.62
C THR A 329 2.07 20.06 -12.93
N ASP A 330 2.58 20.56 -14.05
CA ASP A 330 2.25 20.11 -15.39
C ASP A 330 2.77 18.69 -15.65
N GLU A 331 3.98 18.31 -15.21
CA GLU A 331 4.48 16.94 -15.36
C GLU A 331 3.68 15.94 -14.52
N MET A 332 3.31 16.29 -13.29
CA MET A 332 2.48 15.41 -12.45
C MET A 332 1.07 15.23 -13.01
N ALA A 333 0.46 16.31 -13.51
CA ALA A 333 -0.82 16.25 -14.20
C ALA A 333 -0.72 15.43 -15.49
N GLN A 334 0.38 15.58 -16.24
CA GLN A 334 0.64 14.81 -17.44
C GLN A 334 0.86 13.33 -17.13
N LEU A 335 1.65 13.00 -16.12
CA LEU A 335 1.88 11.62 -15.67
C LEU A 335 0.56 10.96 -15.25
N THR A 336 -0.28 11.68 -14.50
CA THR A 336 -1.61 11.19 -14.12
C THR A 336 -2.49 10.95 -15.34
N THR A 337 -2.47 11.88 -16.30
CA THR A 337 -3.18 11.74 -17.58
C THR A 337 -2.67 10.54 -18.38
N ASP A 338 -1.37 10.33 -18.42
CA ASP A 338 -0.76 9.19 -19.11
C ASP A 338 -1.18 7.89 -18.44
N MET A 339 -1.13 7.81 -17.10
CA MET A 339 -1.56 6.65 -16.32
C MET A 339 -3.04 6.31 -16.53
N VAL A 340 -3.91 7.32 -16.70
CA VAL A 340 -5.31 7.12 -17.10
C VAL A 340 -5.39 6.51 -18.50
N GLY A 341 -4.59 7.01 -19.44
CA GLY A 341 -4.45 6.41 -20.77
C GLY A 341 -4.00 4.94 -20.71
N VAL A 342 -3.00 4.64 -19.87
CA VAL A 342 -2.51 3.26 -19.66
C VAL A 342 -3.61 2.39 -19.05
N LEU A 343 -4.38 2.91 -18.08
CA LEU A 343 -5.48 2.19 -17.46
C LEU A 343 -6.57 1.85 -18.50
N ASN A 344 -6.94 2.81 -19.36
CA ASN A 344 -7.87 2.60 -20.46
C ASN A 344 -7.38 1.51 -21.42
N LEU A 345 -6.12 1.57 -21.82
CA LEU A 345 -5.49 0.59 -22.71
C LEU A 345 -5.47 -0.80 -22.05
N ALA A 346 -5.10 -0.89 -20.77
CA ALA A 346 -5.07 -2.14 -20.01
C ALA A 346 -6.46 -2.78 -19.90
N HIS A 347 -7.52 -1.99 -19.67
CA HIS A 347 -8.90 -2.50 -19.69
C HIS A 347 -9.32 -2.98 -21.07
N ARG A 348 -9.04 -2.20 -22.13
CA ARG A 348 -9.39 -2.56 -23.52
C ARG A 348 -8.70 -3.84 -23.96
N TRP A 349 -7.45 -4.03 -23.58
CA TRP A 349 -6.67 -5.24 -23.89
C TRP A 349 -6.80 -6.33 -22.82
N GLN A 350 -7.66 -6.16 -21.82
CA GLN A 350 -7.89 -7.14 -20.75
C GLN A 350 -6.62 -7.57 -20.00
N VAL A 351 -5.67 -6.64 -19.82
CA VAL A 351 -4.49 -6.83 -18.95
C VAL A 351 -4.90 -6.53 -17.50
N LEU A 352 -5.77 -7.38 -16.96
CA LEU A 352 -6.49 -7.11 -15.70
C LEU A 352 -5.57 -6.89 -14.50
N GLY A 353 -4.46 -7.61 -14.42
CA GLY A 353 -3.48 -7.45 -13.34
C GLY A 353 -2.90 -6.03 -13.31
N LEU A 354 -2.55 -5.50 -14.48
CA LEU A 354 -2.02 -4.14 -14.61
C LEU A 354 -3.10 -3.08 -14.34
N ALA A 355 -4.33 -3.29 -14.82
CA ALA A 355 -5.45 -2.38 -14.55
C ALA A 355 -5.72 -2.22 -13.05
N VAL A 356 -5.64 -3.31 -12.26
CA VAL A 356 -5.77 -3.25 -10.80
C VAL A 356 -4.64 -2.45 -10.16
N VAL A 357 -3.39 -2.71 -10.53
CA VAL A 357 -2.21 -1.98 -10.00
C VAL A 357 -2.32 -0.48 -10.28
N LEU A 358 -2.70 -0.12 -11.50
CA LEU A 358 -2.86 1.28 -11.92
C LEU A 358 -3.98 1.97 -11.16
N ALA A 359 -5.14 1.31 -11.00
CA ALA A 359 -6.25 1.86 -10.23
C ALA A 359 -5.87 2.11 -8.76
N GLU A 360 -5.11 1.20 -8.14
CA GLU A 360 -4.61 1.38 -6.76
C GLU A 360 -3.57 2.50 -6.64
N ARG A 361 -2.77 2.73 -7.69
CA ARG A 361 -1.81 3.83 -7.71
C ARG A 361 -2.53 5.17 -7.89
N LEU A 362 -3.43 5.26 -8.86
CA LEU A 362 -4.24 6.46 -9.12
C LEU A 362 -5.13 6.83 -7.92
N GLU A 363 -5.59 5.86 -7.14
CA GLU A 363 -6.30 6.10 -5.87
C GLU A 363 -5.48 6.91 -4.86
N ARG A 364 -4.15 6.77 -4.86
CA ARG A 364 -3.24 7.47 -3.93
C ARG A 364 -2.85 8.87 -4.42
N ASP A 365 -2.88 9.07 -5.72
CA ASP A 365 -2.39 10.28 -6.39
C ASP A 365 -3.55 11.19 -6.86
N ILE A 366 -4.73 11.10 -6.23
CA ILE A 366 -5.87 11.96 -6.55
C ILE A 366 -5.56 13.41 -6.14
N THR A 367 -5.67 14.32 -7.09
CA THR A 367 -5.55 15.77 -6.90
C THR A 367 -6.85 16.47 -7.32
N VAL A 368 -6.93 17.77 -7.06
CA VAL A 368 -8.10 18.59 -7.45
C VAL A 368 -8.26 18.61 -8.97
N GLU A 369 -7.15 18.63 -9.70
CA GLU A 369 -7.12 18.67 -11.16
C GLU A 369 -7.39 17.31 -11.79
N SER A 370 -7.05 16.20 -11.11
CA SER A 370 -7.19 14.85 -11.64
C SER A 370 -8.49 14.15 -11.24
N VAL A 371 -9.23 14.63 -10.23
CA VAL A 371 -10.41 13.93 -9.70
C VAL A 371 -11.51 13.69 -10.73
N GLU A 372 -11.78 14.66 -11.61
CA GLU A 372 -12.82 14.56 -12.65
C GLU A 372 -12.48 13.48 -13.69
N PRO A 373 -11.33 13.54 -14.41
CA PRO A 373 -10.99 12.50 -15.39
C PRO A 373 -10.80 11.12 -14.74
N LEU A 374 -10.32 11.06 -13.50
CA LEU A 374 -10.22 9.79 -12.76
C LEU A 374 -11.58 9.20 -12.41
N LEU A 375 -12.54 10.03 -12.00
CA LEU A 375 -13.89 9.58 -11.69
C LEU A 375 -14.61 9.06 -12.94
N GLU A 376 -14.48 9.76 -14.08
CA GLU A 376 -15.03 9.31 -15.36
C GLU A 376 -14.46 7.94 -15.75
N THR A 377 -13.13 7.80 -15.70
CA THR A 377 -12.43 6.54 -15.98
C THR A 377 -12.87 5.42 -15.03
N ALA A 378 -13.02 5.74 -13.74
CA ALA A 378 -13.45 4.77 -12.74
C ALA A 378 -14.89 4.29 -12.97
N VAL A 379 -15.78 5.16 -13.45
CA VAL A 379 -17.15 4.80 -13.81
C VAL A 379 -17.17 3.95 -15.08
N LEU A 380 -16.43 4.38 -16.11
CA LEU A 380 -16.35 3.68 -17.41
C LEU A 380 -15.92 2.22 -17.24
N HIS A 381 -14.90 1.97 -16.42
CA HIS A 381 -14.35 0.64 -16.19
C HIS A 381 -14.93 -0.09 -14.98
N ASN A 382 -15.94 0.49 -14.33
CA ASN A 382 -16.57 -0.04 -13.12
C ASN A 382 -15.57 -0.33 -11.97
N SER A 383 -14.52 0.50 -11.87
CA SER A 383 -13.49 0.44 -10.83
C SER A 383 -14.02 0.99 -9.52
N ARG A 384 -14.75 0.14 -8.76
CA ARG A 384 -15.46 0.52 -7.53
C ARG A 384 -14.59 1.24 -6.50
N ARG A 385 -13.34 0.79 -6.32
CA ARG A 385 -12.39 1.37 -5.36
C ARG A 385 -11.97 2.78 -5.76
N LEU A 386 -11.44 2.94 -6.98
CA LEU A 386 -11.06 4.24 -7.50
C LEU A 386 -12.24 5.23 -7.49
N ARG A 387 -13.45 4.76 -7.86
CA ARG A 387 -14.68 5.57 -7.78
C ARG A 387 -14.98 6.02 -6.35
N ALA A 388 -14.90 5.12 -5.38
CA ALA A 388 -15.14 5.46 -3.97
C ALA A 388 -14.10 6.46 -3.44
N ALA A 389 -12.83 6.30 -3.82
CA ALA A 389 -11.76 7.21 -3.47
C ALA A 389 -11.98 8.61 -4.06
N CYS A 390 -12.32 8.73 -5.35
CA CYS A 390 -12.65 10.03 -5.96
C CYS A 390 -13.84 10.71 -5.28
N LEU A 391 -14.91 9.96 -4.97
CA LEU A 391 -16.07 10.51 -4.26
C LEU A 391 -15.75 10.91 -2.81
N SER A 392 -14.87 10.17 -2.14
CA SER A 392 -14.41 10.54 -0.80
C SER A 392 -13.54 11.79 -0.83
N PHE A 393 -12.69 11.94 -1.85
CA PHE A 393 -11.86 13.12 -2.04
C PHE A 393 -12.73 14.35 -2.32
N ALA A 394 -13.70 14.26 -3.22
CA ALA A 394 -14.60 15.36 -3.57
C ALA A 394 -15.53 15.84 -2.43
N LYS A 395 -15.72 15.01 -1.39
CA LYS A 395 -16.51 15.38 -0.20
C LYS A 395 -15.70 16.14 0.86
N ARG A 396 -14.37 16.04 0.81
CA ARG A 396 -13.46 16.78 1.71
C ARG A 396 -13.30 18.21 1.20
#